data_AF-A0AAW9W8U1-F1
#
_entry.id   AF-A0AAW9W8U1-F1
#
_cell.length_a   1.000
_cell.length_b   1.000
_cell.length_c   1.000
_cell.angle_alpha   90.00
_cell.angle_beta   90.00
_cell.angle_gamma   90.00
#
_symmetry.space_group_name_H-M   'P 1'
#
loop_
_entity.id
_entity.type
_entity.pdbx_description
1 polymer ?
#
loop_
_entity_poly.entity_id
_entity_poly.type
_entity_poly.pdbx_seq_one_letter_code
_entity_poly.pdbx_strand_id
1 'polypeptide(L)'
;ILESTLPRNGKSIREFYEIENHKQAFSYLLDSLANHQALTVGLVQDFHALLVDRLQHDRGQFKQVQNAIIGAEFQTASPAETPYLMTQWADNTAYR
;
A
#
# COMPACT_ATOMS: atom_id res chain seq x y z
N ILE A 1 25.35 16.63 5.96
CA ILE A 1 26.16 15.52 5.42
C ILE A 1 25.28 14.28 5.47
N LEU A 2 24.59 13.98 4.37
CA LEU A 2 24.03 12.66 4.09
C LEU A 2 24.67 12.29 2.76
N GLU A 3 25.70 11.46 2.86
CA GLU A 3 26.50 10.98 1.75
C GLU A 3 25.62 10.55 0.59
N SER A 4 25.76 11.32 -0.49
CA SER A 4 25.85 10.87 -1.87
C SER A 4 26.13 9.37 -2.03
N THR A 5 25.08 8.57 -2.02
CA THR A 5 24.99 7.38 -2.87
C THR A 5 23.62 7.36 -3.53
N LEU A 6 23.35 8.41 -4.31
CA LEU A 6 22.51 8.21 -5.49
C LEU A 6 23.07 6.99 -6.24
N PRO A 7 22.22 6.02 -6.62
CA PRO A 7 22.67 4.85 -7.33
C PRO A 7 23.46 5.30 -8.56
N ARG A 8 24.77 5.02 -8.58
CA ARG A 8 25.68 5.31 -9.70
C ARG A 8 25.25 4.66 -11.02
N ASN A 9 24.21 3.83 -10.99
CA ASN A 9 23.69 3.01 -12.07
C ASN A 9 22.25 3.42 -12.39
N GLY A 10 22.03 4.60 -12.98
CA GLY A 10 20.81 4.95 -13.73
C GLY A 10 19.44 4.88 -13.03
N LYS A 11 19.37 4.54 -11.74
CA LYS A 11 18.09 4.45 -11.01
C LYS A 11 17.62 5.84 -10.60
N SER A 12 16.36 6.11 -10.90
CA SER A 12 15.65 7.33 -10.54
C SER A 12 15.49 7.47 -9.02
N ILE A 13 15.32 8.71 -8.56
CA ILE A 13 14.96 9.02 -7.16
C ILE A 13 13.67 8.31 -6.75
N ARG A 14 12.75 8.10 -7.70
CA ARG A 14 11.52 7.34 -7.48
C ARG A 14 11.82 5.88 -7.12
N GLU A 15 12.66 5.20 -7.90
CA GLU A 15 13.04 3.80 -7.61
C GLU A 15 13.77 3.67 -6.27
N PHE A 16 14.56 4.67 -5.89
CA PHE A 16 15.17 4.71 -4.56
C PHE A 16 14.09 4.69 -3.46
N TYR A 17 13.09 5.59 -3.56
CA TYR A 17 11.98 5.62 -2.60
C TYR A 17 11.15 4.34 -2.62
N GLU A 18 10.88 3.75 -3.79
CA GLU A 18 10.15 2.48 -3.89
C GLU A 18 10.89 1.38 -3.10
N ILE A 19 12.22 1.28 -3.23
CA ILE A 19 13.02 0.31 -2.47
C ILE A 19 12.96 0.58 -0.96
N GLU A 20 13.18 1.82 -0.53
CA GLU A 20 13.18 2.16 0.90
C GLU A 20 11.79 2.04 1.53
N ASN A 21 10.73 2.35 0.80
CA ASN A 21 9.35 2.20 1.24
C ASN A 21 8.97 0.73 1.41
N HIS A 22 9.36 -0.13 0.45
CA HIS A 22 9.13 -1.57 0.56
C HIS A 22 9.85 -2.20 1.76
N LYS A 23 11.08 -1.77 2.07
CA LYS A 23 11.79 -2.20 3.29
C LYS A 23 11.01 -1.84 4.55
N GLN A 24 10.54 -0.59 4.64
CA GLN A 24 9.76 -0.12 5.80
C GLN A 24 8.43 -0.86 5.94
N ALA A 25 7.68 -1.02 4.84
CA ALA A 25 6.44 -1.78 4.83
C ALA A 25 6.67 -3.24 5.24
N PHE A 26 7.78 -3.87 4.83
CA PHE A 26 8.10 -5.24 5.23
C PHE A 26 8.44 -5.36 6.71
N SER A 27 9.20 -4.43 7.29
CA SER A 27 9.44 -4.41 8.74
C SER A 27 8.13 -4.24 9.52
N TYR A 28 7.27 -3.32 9.06
CA TYR A 28 5.95 -3.11 9.66
C TYR A 28 5.07 -4.36 9.61
N LEU A 29 5.15 -5.17 8.54
CA LEU A 29 4.49 -6.47 8.47
C LEU A 29 4.98 -7.43 9.54
N LEU A 30 6.29 -7.56 9.72
CA LEU A 30 6.85 -8.45 10.74
C LEU A 30 6.42 -8.02 12.15
N ASP A 31 6.42 -6.72 12.43
CA ASP A 31 5.95 -6.17 13.71
C ASP A 31 4.45 -6.42 13.91
N SER A 32 3.64 -6.23 12.87
CA SER A 32 2.18 -6.46 12.92
C SER A 32 1.87 -7.93 13.26
N LEU A 33 2.61 -8.86 12.65
CA LEU A 33 2.49 -10.29 12.91
C LEU A 33 2.96 -10.66 14.33
N ALA A 34 4.09 -10.12 14.78
CA ALA A 34 4.63 -10.37 16.12
C ALA A 34 3.69 -9.88 17.23
N ASN A 35 2.94 -8.80 16.96
CA ASN A 35 1.95 -8.23 17.87
C ASN A 35 0.53 -8.80 17.69
N HIS A 36 0.36 -9.83 16.86
CA HIS A 36 -0.94 -10.45 16.57
C HIS A 36 -2.03 -9.43 16.18
N GLN A 37 -1.65 -8.40 15.41
CA GLN A 37 -2.61 -7.41 14.96
C GLN A 37 -3.64 -8.05 14.02
N ALA A 38 -4.92 -7.74 14.25
CA ALA A 38 -5.99 -8.19 13.38
C ALA A 38 -5.88 -7.53 11.99
N LEU A 39 -6.26 -8.26 10.95
CA LEU A 39 -6.39 -7.69 9.62
C LEU A 39 -7.59 -6.72 9.60
N THR A 40 -7.30 -5.43 9.51
CA THR A 40 -8.29 -4.37 9.43
C THR A 40 -8.09 -3.55 8.17
N VAL A 41 -9.12 -2.81 7.74
CA VAL A 41 -8.99 -1.82 6.67
C VAL A 41 -7.91 -0.79 7.01
N GLY A 42 -7.83 -0.35 8.27
CA GLY A 42 -6.81 0.58 8.75
C GLY A 42 -5.40 0.04 8.55
N LEU A 43 -5.15 -1.23 8.89
CA LEU A 43 -3.85 -1.88 8.68
C LEU A 43 -3.46 -1.88 7.19
N VAL A 44 -4.40 -2.17 6.29
CA VAL A 44 -4.14 -2.13 4.84
C VAL A 44 -3.85 -0.71 4.35
N GLN A 45 -4.55 0.29 4.88
CA GLN A 45 -4.31 1.71 4.58
C GLN A 45 -2.93 2.15 5.08
N ASP A 46 -2.49 1.70 6.26
CA ASP A 46 -1.15 1.96 6.78
C ASP A 46 -0.06 1.33 5.89
N PHE A 47 -0.25 0.08 5.45
CA PHE A 47 0.64 -0.53 4.45
C PHE A 47 0.70 0.27 3.16
N HIS A 48 -0.44 0.67 2.61
CA HIS A 48 -0.47 1.49 1.40
C HIS A 48 0.28 2.81 1.63
N ALA A 49 0.06 3.47 2.76
CA ALA A 49 0.72 4.73 3.11
C ALA A 49 2.26 4.58 3.17
N LEU A 50 2.75 3.47 3.74
CA LEU A 50 4.18 3.16 3.79
C LEU A 50 4.75 2.88 2.40
N LEU A 51 4.06 2.08 1.59
CA LEU A 51 4.52 1.69 0.25
C LEU A 51 4.68 2.89 -0.69
N VAL A 52 3.81 3.89 -0.60
CA VAL A 52 3.81 5.05 -1.50
C VAL A 52 4.26 6.35 -0.82
N ASP A 53 4.94 6.26 0.34
CA ASP A 53 5.45 7.46 1.02
C ASP A 53 6.34 8.29 0.10
N ARG A 54 6.08 9.61 0.04
CA ARG A 54 6.74 10.58 -0.87
C ARG A 54 6.60 10.29 -2.38
N LEU A 55 5.84 9.25 -2.77
CA LEU A 55 5.59 8.88 -4.16
C LEU A 55 4.20 9.33 -4.65
N GLN A 56 3.22 9.42 -3.75
CA GLN A 56 1.82 9.77 -4.03
C GLN A 56 1.21 10.61 -2.90
N HIS A 57 0.28 11.51 -3.23
CA HIS A 57 -0.34 12.42 -2.27
C HIS A 57 -1.48 11.76 -1.46
N ASP A 58 -2.23 10.86 -2.11
CA ASP A 58 -3.37 10.12 -1.56
C ASP A 58 -2.94 8.84 -0.81
N ARG A 59 -1.75 8.84 -0.24
CA ARG A 59 -1.18 7.70 0.50
C ARG A 59 -2.14 7.25 1.62
N GLY A 60 -2.37 5.94 1.72
CA GLY A 60 -3.32 5.35 2.66
C GLY A 60 -4.80 5.65 2.41
N GLN A 61 -5.16 6.32 1.31
CA GLN A 61 -6.57 6.59 0.97
C GLN A 61 -7.09 5.60 -0.08
N PHE A 62 -8.40 5.39 -0.10
CA PHE A 62 -9.06 4.70 -1.20
C PHE A 62 -9.11 5.59 -2.45
N LYS A 63 -9.16 4.95 -3.61
CA LYS A 63 -9.30 5.62 -4.90
C LYS A 63 -10.54 6.53 -4.90
N GLN A 64 -10.37 7.75 -5.41
CA GLN A 64 -11.45 8.72 -5.60
C GLN A 64 -12.01 8.71 -7.03
N VAL A 65 -11.32 8.02 -7.93
CA VAL A 65 -11.69 7.87 -9.34
C VAL A 65 -11.71 6.40 -9.72
N GLN A 66 -12.51 6.05 -10.72
CA GLN A 66 -12.54 4.70 -11.26
C GLN A 66 -11.17 4.33 -11.83
N ASN A 67 -10.60 3.21 -11.40
CA ASN A 67 -9.39 2.65 -12.00
C ASN A 67 -9.73 1.37 -12.78
N ALA A 68 -8.81 0.99 -13.68
CA ALA A 68 -8.90 -0.22 -14.49
C ALA A 68 -7.56 -0.95 -14.46
N ILE A 69 -7.61 -2.27 -14.64
CA ILE A 69 -6.42 -3.10 -14.80
C ILE A 69 -6.27 -3.38 -16.28
N ILE A 70 -5.17 -2.93 -16.88
CA ILE A 70 -4.91 -3.12 -18.32
C ILE A 70 -4.82 -4.62 -18.61
N GLY A 71 -5.59 -5.09 -19.59
CA GLY A 71 -5.65 -6.50 -19.98
C GLY A 71 -6.66 -7.34 -19.19
N ALA A 72 -7.36 -6.77 -18.21
CA ALA A 72 -8.47 -7.43 -17.54
C ALA A 72 -9.81 -7.05 -18.20
N GLU A 73 -10.72 -8.02 -18.33
CA GLU A 73 -12.08 -7.77 -18.84
C GLU A 73 -13.07 -7.33 -17.75
N PHE A 74 -12.72 -7.55 -16.47
CA PHE A 74 -13.58 -7.16 -15.35
C PHE A 74 -13.40 -5.69 -14.97
N GLN A 75 -14.48 -5.10 -14.46
CA GLN A 75 -14.44 -3.77 -13.86
C GLN A 75 -14.05 -3.88 -12.38
N THR A 76 -13.15 -2.99 -11.94
CA THR A 76 -12.84 -2.87 -10.52
C THR A 76 -14.02 -2.21 -9.79
N ALA A 77 -14.13 -2.42 -8.47
CA ALA A 77 -15.13 -1.75 -7.63
C ALA A 77 -15.14 -0.22 -7.85
N SER A 78 -16.28 0.45 -7.77
CA SER A 78 -16.28 1.91 -7.85
C SER A 78 -15.64 2.57 -6.62
N PRO A 79 -15.24 3.86 -6.69
CA PRO A 79 -14.81 4.62 -5.52
C PRO A 79 -15.80 4.56 -4.35
N ALA A 80 -17.11 4.58 -4.65
CA ALA A 80 -18.16 4.51 -3.63
C ALA A 80 -18.30 3.12 -3.00
N GLU A 81 -18.08 2.05 -3.79
CA GLU A 81 -18.18 0.68 -3.30
C GLU A 81 -16.92 0.20 -2.56
N THR A 82 -15.76 0.77 -2.89
CA THR A 82 -14.45 0.30 -2.40
C THR A 82 -14.37 0.24 -0.87
N PRO A 83 -14.78 1.27 -0.10
CA PRO A 83 -14.75 1.19 1.35
C PRO A 83 -15.58 0.04 1.90
N TYR A 84 -16.80 -0.13 1.40
CA TYR A 84 -17.71 -1.19 1.84
C TYR A 84 -17.15 -2.58 1.54
N LEU A 85 -16.68 -2.82 0.32
CA LEU A 85 -16.14 -4.13 -0.09
C LEU A 85 -14.85 -4.48 0.65
N MET A 86 -14.00 -3.49 0.96
CA MET A 86 -12.78 -3.71 1.74
C MET A 86 -13.08 -4.05 3.21
N THR A 87 -14.08 -3.39 3.81
CA THR A 87 -14.58 -3.77 5.14
C THR A 87 -15.11 -5.19 5.13
N GLN A 88 -15.98 -5.53 4.17
CA GLN A 88 -16.51 -6.89 4.03
C GLN A 88 -15.39 -7.92 3.86
N TRP A 89 -14.36 -7.62 3.05
CA TRP A 89 -13.20 -8.50 2.87
C TRP A 89 -12.42 -8.71 4.18
N ALA A 90 -12.10 -7.63 4.89
CA ALA A 90 -11.36 -7.71 6.15
C ALA A 90 -12.15 -8.50 7.20
N ASP A 91 -13.43 -8.17 7.39
CA ASP A 91 -14.30 -8.85 8.35
C ASP A 91 -14.41 -10.34 8.06
N ASN A 92 -14.56 -10.74 6.80
CA ASN A 92 -14.64 -12.15 6.40
C ASN A 92 -13.37 -12.97 6.71
N THR A 93 -12.21 -12.32 6.88
CA THR A 93 -10.99 -13.04 7.29
C THR A 93 -10.96 -13.36 8.78
N ALA A 94 -11.71 -12.62 9.62
CA ALA A 94 -11.78 -12.84 11.06
C ALA A 94 -12.67 -14.03 11.45
N TYR A 95 -13.50 -14.55 10.53
CA TYR A 95 -14.43 -15.66 10.76
C TYR A 95 -13.93 -17.02 10.21
N ARG A 96 -12.63 -17.16 9.94
CA ARG A 96 -12.00 -18.42 9.50
C ARG A 96 -11.42 -19.20 10.68
#